data_AF-A0A1Q5P281-F1
#
_entry.id   AF-A0A1Q5P281-F1
#
_cell.length_a   1.000
_cell.length_b   1.000
_cell.length_c   1.000
_cell.angle_alpha   90.00
_cell.angle_beta   90.00
_cell.angle_gamma   90.00
#
_symmetry.space_group_name_H-M   'P 1'
#
loop_
_entity.id
_entity.type
_entity.pdbx_description
1 polymer ?
#
loop_
_entity_poly.entity_id
_entity_poly.type
_entity_poly.pdbx_seq_one_letter_code
_entity_poly.pdbx_strand_id
1 'polypeptide(L)'
;MKINQTPGIQGINPYQKQLKKADEMKAASGAARDKLEISKAAKEMQGSTQLLAERREKITILKEQIANGTYKTDAQATAKAMLDFYGQK
;
A
#
# COMPACT_ATOMS: atom_id res chain seq x y z
N MET A 1 -44.30 58.71 14.26
CA MET A 1 -43.47 57.95 15.23
C MET A 1 -43.30 56.53 14.68
N LYS A 2 -42.08 56.16 14.29
CA LYS A 2 -41.75 54.82 13.75
C LYS A 2 -41.53 53.86 14.92
N ILE A 3 -42.24 52.73 14.93
CA ILE A 3 -42.12 51.70 15.98
C ILE A 3 -41.02 50.73 15.54
N ASN A 4 -39.95 50.65 16.31
CA ASN A 4 -38.74 49.88 16.00
C ASN A 4 -38.99 48.37 16.07
N GLN A 5 -38.54 47.65 15.04
CA GLN A 5 -38.33 46.21 15.08
C GLN A 5 -37.32 45.86 16.18
N THR A 6 -37.74 45.10 17.18
CA THR A 6 -36.84 44.36 18.07
C THR A 6 -36.57 42.99 17.44
N PRO A 7 -35.34 42.67 16.99
CA PRO A 7 -34.98 41.29 16.69
C PRO A 7 -34.67 40.61 18.03
N GLY A 8 -35.72 40.19 18.71
CA GLY A 8 -35.63 39.42 19.94
C GLY A 8 -35.02 38.05 19.64
N ILE A 9 -33.71 37.93 19.84
CA ILE A 9 -33.01 36.80 20.47
C ILE A 9 -33.79 35.49 20.44
N GLN A 10 -33.91 34.81 19.31
CA GLN A 10 -34.38 33.43 19.24
C GLN A 10 -33.71 32.72 18.06
N GLY A 11 -32.51 32.20 18.28
CA GLY A 11 -31.80 31.47 17.23
C GLY A 11 -30.64 30.61 17.70
N ILE A 12 -30.50 30.36 19.01
CA ILE A 12 -29.43 29.52 19.53
C ILE A 12 -30.08 28.38 20.32
N ASN A 13 -30.51 27.34 19.61
CA ASN A 13 -30.92 26.10 20.23
C ASN A 13 -29.67 25.41 20.83
N PRO A 14 -29.51 25.34 22.17
CA PRO A 14 -28.31 24.77 22.79
C PRO A 14 -28.15 23.27 22.48
N TYR A 15 -29.27 22.57 22.27
CA TYR A 15 -29.31 21.16 21.88
C TYR A 15 -28.70 20.91 20.49
N GLN A 16 -28.87 21.83 19.54
CA GLN A 16 -28.27 21.69 18.20
C GLN A 16 -26.74 21.82 18.25
N LYS A 17 -26.19 22.63 19.17
CA LYS A 17 -24.74 22.73 19.37
C LYS A 17 -24.15 21.45 19.97
N GLN A 18 -24.88 20.79 20.88
CA GLN A 18 -24.43 19.52 21.44
C GLN A 18 -24.45 18.38 20.43
N LEU A 19 -25.48 18.31 19.57
CA LEU A 19 -25.54 17.33 18.48
C LEU A 19 -24.37 17.52 17.50
N LYS A 20 -24.09 18.76 17.09
CA LYS A 20 -22.94 19.07 16.23
C LYS A 20 -21.59 18.66 16.85
N LYS A 21 -21.41 18.92 18.15
CA LYS A 21 -20.19 18.54 18.88
C LYS A 21 -20.03 17.02 19.01
N ALA A 22 -21.13 16.29 19.15
CA ALA A 22 -21.12 14.83 19.18
C ALA A 22 -20.78 14.22 17.80
N ASP A 23 -21.28 14.82 16.71
CA ASP A 23 -20.94 14.39 15.34
C ASP A 23 -19.48 14.72 14.98
N GLU A 24 -18.96 15.88 15.40
CA GLU A 24 -17.54 16.23 15.25
C GLU A 24 -16.62 15.28 16.03
N MET A 25 -17.00 14.87 17.25
CA MET A 25 -16.23 13.89 18.02
C MET A 25 -16.26 12.49 17.40
N LYS A 26 -17.37 12.09 16.75
CA LYS A 26 -17.45 10.82 15.99
C LYS A 26 -16.63 10.85 14.70
N ALA A 27 -16.54 12.00 14.04
CA ALA A 27 -15.68 12.19 12.86
C ALA A 27 -14.19 12.18 13.24
N ALA A 28 -13.85 12.73 14.42
CA ALA A 28 -12.49 12.71 14.95
C ALA A 28 -12.05 11.33 15.49
N SER A 29 -12.99 10.45 15.85
CA SER A 29 -12.71 9.07 16.29
C SER A 29 -12.61 8.08 15.13
N GLY A 30 -12.42 8.55 13.89
CA GLY A 30 -12.09 7.69 12.77
C GLY A 30 -10.83 6.90 13.13
N ALA A 31 -11.01 5.61 13.41
CA ALA A 31 -9.95 4.68 13.81
C ALA A 31 -8.69 4.96 12.99
N ALA A 32 -7.58 5.24 13.67
CA ALA A 32 -6.28 5.41 13.04
C ALA A 32 -6.05 4.18 12.15
N ARG A 33 -6.21 4.37 10.84
CA ARG A 33 -5.99 3.30 9.87
C ARG A 33 -4.49 3.16 9.74
N ASP A 34 -3.98 1.96 9.94
CA ASP A 34 -2.60 1.64 9.61
C ASP A 34 -2.37 1.98 8.13
N LYS A 35 -1.54 3.01 7.89
CA LYS A 35 -1.20 3.48 6.55
C LYS A 35 0.21 3.02 6.21
N LEU A 36 0.32 2.10 5.26
CA LEU A 36 1.61 1.70 4.70
C LEU A 36 1.95 2.63 3.51
N GLU A 37 2.96 3.48 3.67
CA GLU A 37 3.50 4.30 2.57
C GLU A 37 4.78 3.67 2.02
N ILE A 38 4.74 3.22 0.77
CA ILE A 38 5.92 2.75 0.06
C ILE A 38 6.67 3.97 -0.49
N SER A 39 7.95 4.10 -0.11
CA SER A 39 8.78 5.22 -0.57
C SER A 39 8.93 5.25 -2.09
N LYS A 40 9.05 6.45 -2.66
CA LYS A 40 9.26 6.63 -4.11
C LYS A 40 10.51 5.89 -4.60
N ALA A 41 11.59 5.95 -3.81
CA ALA A 41 12.82 5.22 -4.08
C ALA A 41 12.63 3.69 -4.09
N ALA A 42 11.81 3.12 -3.19
CA ALA A 42 11.52 1.69 -3.17
C ALA A 42 10.72 1.25 -4.41
N LYS A 43 9.77 2.09 -4.87
CA LYS A 43 9.02 1.83 -6.11
C LYS A 43 9.93 1.85 -7.34
N GLU A 44 10.89 2.78 -7.39
CA GLU A 44 11.87 2.86 -8.48
C GLU A 44 12.80 1.64 -8.47
N MET A 45 13.25 1.20 -7.29
CA MET A 45 14.10 0.01 -7.14
C MET A 45 13.38 -1.30 -7.52
N GLN A 46 12.06 -1.38 -7.29
CA GLN A 46 11.24 -2.52 -7.75
C GLN A 46 11.12 -2.57 -9.29
N GLY A 47 11.27 -1.44 -9.96
CA GLY A 47 11.00 -1.23 -11.39
C GLY A 47 12.17 -1.51 -12.35
N SER A 48 13.07 -2.45 -12.08
CA SER A 48 14.13 -2.83 -13.04
C SER A 48 13.55 -3.63 -14.22
N THR A 49 12.91 -2.93 -15.16
CA THR A 49 12.21 -3.49 -16.33
C THR A 49 13.11 -4.34 -17.23
N GLN A 50 14.39 -3.98 -17.36
CA GLN A 50 15.36 -4.73 -18.16
C GLN A 50 15.63 -6.12 -17.57
N LEU A 51 15.77 -6.21 -16.24
CA LEU A 51 16.00 -7.47 -15.52
C LEU A 51 14.80 -8.41 -15.66
N LEU A 52 13.59 -7.87 -15.79
CA LEU A 52 12.37 -8.65 -16.04
C LEU A 52 12.33 -9.25 -17.45
N ALA A 53 12.86 -8.57 -18.46
CA ALA A 53 12.88 -9.08 -19.84
C ALA A 53 13.82 -10.29 -19.96
N GLU A 54 15.07 -10.16 -19.48
CA GLU A 54 16.04 -11.26 -19.47
C GLU A 54 15.56 -12.45 -18.64
N ARG A 55 14.87 -12.20 -17.51
CA ARG A 55 14.25 -13.27 -16.72
C ARG A 55 13.17 -14.01 -17.50
N ARG A 56 12.34 -13.31 -18.26
CA ARG A 56 11.29 -13.95 -19.07
C ARG A 56 11.88 -14.89 -20.12
N GLU A 57 12.93 -14.46 -20.81
CA GLU A 57 13.63 -15.28 -21.81
C GLU A 57 14.27 -16.52 -21.19
N LYS A 58 14.93 -16.38 -20.03
CA LYS A 58 15.48 -17.53 -19.29
C LYS A 58 14.39 -18.52 -18.89
N ILE A 59 13.23 -18.03 -18.45
CA ILE A 59 12.10 -18.87 -18.07
C ILE A 59 11.54 -19.63 -19.29
N THR A 60 11.42 -19.00 -20.45
CA THR A 60 10.91 -19.67 -21.66
C THR A 60 11.83 -20.82 -22.07
N ILE A 61 13.14 -20.60 -22.08
CA ILE A 61 14.13 -21.65 -22.42
C ILE A 61 14.02 -22.82 -21.43
N LEU A 62 13.92 -22.53 -20.13
CA LEU A 62 13.78 -23.57 -19.09
C LEU A 62 12.49 -24.38 -19.27
N LYS A 63 11.37 -23.72 -19.59
CA LYS A 63 10.10 -24.39 -19.86
C LYS A 63 10.19 -25.35 -21.04
N GLU A 64 10.85 -24.95 -22.12
CA GLU A 64 11.08 -25.80 -23.28
C GLU A 64 11.94 -27.02 -22.93
N GLN A 65 13.03 -26.82 -22.17
CA GLN A 65 13.89 -27.92 -21.71
C GLN A 65 13.14 -28.92 -20.81
N ILE A 66 12.25 -28.43 -19.95
CA ILE A 66 11.42 -29.29 -19.11
C ILE A 66 10.41 -30.06 -19.95
N ALA A 67 9.73 -29.40 -20.89
CA ALA A 67 8.75 -30.03 -21.77
C ALA A 67 9.39 -31.13 -22.65
N ASN A 68 10.63 -30.89 -23.12
CA ASN A 68 11.40 -31.84 -23.90
C ASN A 68 12.08 -32.92 -23.05
N GLY A 69 11.97 -32.87 -21.71
CA GLY A 69 12.61 -33.82 -20.79
C GLY A 69 14.14 -33.75 -20.74
N THR A 70 14.74 -32.70 -21.30
CA THR A 70 16.20 -32.51 -21.35
C THR A 70 16.74 -31.70 -20.17
N TYR A 71 15.87 -31.15 -19.33
CA TYR A 71 16.26 -30.42 -18.14
C TYR A 71 16.94 -31.34 -17.11
N LYS A 72 18.18 -31.05 -16.75
CA LYS A 72 18.94 -31.76 -15.73
C LYS A 72 19.12 -30.86 -14.52
N THR A 73 18.72 -31.36 -13.35
CA THR A 73 18.95 -30.68 -12.08
C THR A 73 20.41 -30.80 -11.67
N ASP A 74 21.05 -29.67 -11.39
CA ASP A 74 22.40 -29.63 -10.84
C ASP A 74 22.32 -29.36 -9.32
N ALA A 75 22.58 -30.41 -8.54
CA ALA A 75 22.55 -30.35 -7.09
C ALA A 75 23.67 -29.46 -6.52
N GLN A 76 24.85 -29.41 -7.14
CA GLN A 76 25.94 -28.55 -6.68
C GLN A 76 25.63 -27.09 -6.96
N ALA A 77 25.14 -26.76 -8.15
CA ALA A 77 24.73 -25.40 -8.48
C ALA A 77 23.59 -24.92 -7.55
N THR A 78 22.65 -25.81 -7.22
CA THR A 78 21.55 -25.51 -6.28
C THR A 78 22.08 -25.22 -4.88
N ALA A 79 22.95 -26.08 -4.34
CA ALA A 79 23.53 -25.89 -3.01
C ALA A 79 24.37 -24.60 -2.94
N LYS A 80 25.15 -24.31 -4.00
CA LYS A 80 25.91 -23.07 -4.12
C LYS A 80 25.00 -21.86 -4.10
N ALA A 81 23.92 -21.85 -4.90
CA ALA A 81 22.98 -20.74 -4.94
C ALA A 81 22.29 -20.49 -3.59
N MET A 82 21.96 -21.56 -2.85
CA MET A 82 21.42 -21.44 -1.50
C MET A 82 22.43 -20.79 -0.55
N LEU A 83 23.70 -21.21 -0.59
CA LEU A 83 24.74 -20.66 0.26
C LEU A 83 25.08 -19.21 -0.12
N ASP A 84 25.13 -18.88 -1.41
CA ASP A 84 25.37 -17.51 -1.89
C ASP A 84 24.26 -16.55 -1.43
N PHE A 85 23.00 -17.01 -1.40
CA PHE A 85 21.87 -16.18 -1.00
C PHE A 85 21.69 -16.06 0.52
N TYR A 86 21.81 -17.17 1.26
CA TYR A 86 21.53 -17.22 2.71
C TYR A 86 22.77 -17.22 3.60
N GLY A 87 23.94 -17.59 3.06
CA GLY A 87 25.18 -17.77 3.80
C GLY A 87 26.02 -16.51 3.96
N GLN A 88 25.67 -15.42 3.27
CA GLN A 88 26.29 -14.11 3.46
C GLN A 88 25.83 -13.54 4.81
N LYS A 89 26.73 -13.53 5.81
CA LYS A 89 26.58 -12.79 7.07
C LYS A 89 27.27 -11.44 6.98
#